data_AF-A0A1L0C0S3-F1
#
_entry.id   AF-A0A1L0C0S3-F1
#
_cell.length_a   1.000
_cell.length_b   1.000
_cell.length_c   1.000
_cell.angle_alpha   90.00
_cell.angle_beta   90.00
_cell.angle_gamma   90.00
#
_symmetry.space_group_name_H-M   'P 1'
#
loop_
_entity.id
_entity.type
_entity.pdbx_description
1 polymer ?
#
loop_
_entity_poly.entity_id
_entity_poly.type
_entity_poly.pdbx_seq_one_letter_code
_entity_poly.pdbx_strand_id
1 'polypeptide(L)'
;MSDINLAYSFGNPMATDSIYSDTGLPTYVPGGENIIDKDRDRLINERFASCQFLFPALRGLVKLCLNIKSRVPLPELCSRLSQIEVEWHSRCGTLKDCLTCAGKGEPFAVERNMKVKIYLAFKAFLLSIYFHLSLHYEAKNSDLAFFYLKKCLLITTSDIMPHYSALLGQSEVISDMFINPNLEVAVHKSNMIYLSAMVRVNFMIFNMRQNAEHGRLCKEDKKYLAYFQLLCQVSSCLTRAAEYTISAISKISNRYYYAWRIAKGQTFLLKTITSNDFYEANFHNAYLLYSLKYSSEQLEEIVKLCEATLSKYRHSEFCTYGFSKQAEKFFNCGYTPDSVRSEGLTASTGATSKAADPEIDKLWLQVLSMKHDLLLAGNFQDGHVDAKTPMPPPTVGPNEGLYELPRQSIVGFDLNTPGGAPNNVDRVGYDIEMSNKFDMFSDLPFDQMFNF
;
A
#
# COMPACT_ATOMS: atom_id res chain seq x y z
N MET A 1 -11.83 15.43 10.16
CA MET A 1 -11.83 14.48 9.02
C MET A 1 -10.47 13.83 8.77
N SER A 2 -9.36 14.55 8.97
CA SER A 2 -8.02 13.93 9.06
C SER A 2 -8.03 12.72 10.02
N ASP A 3 -8.74 12.85 11.15
CA ASP A 3 -8.85 11.83 12.18
C ASP A 3 -9.38 10.46 11.71
N ILE A 4 -10.50 10.41 10.97
CA ILE A 4 -11.02 9.14 10.42
C ILE A 4 -10.07 8.56 9.37
N ASN A 5 -9.44 9.41 8.56
CA ASN A 5 -8.46 8.99 7.55
C ASN A 5 -7.23 8.34 8.19
N LEU A 6 -6.69 8.96 9.24
CA LEU A 6 -5.59 8.39 10.01
C LEU A 6 -6.00 7.07 10.67
N ALA A 7 -7.23 6.98 11.16
CA ALA A 7 -7.71 5.79 11.83
C ALA A 7 -7.85 4.58 10.90
N TYR A 8 -8.48 4.74 9.72
CA TYR A 8 -8.61 3.61 8.78
C TYR A 8 -7.31 3.32 8.00
N SER A 9 -6.42 4.31 7.86
CA SER A 9 -5.17 4.16 7.09
C SER A 9 -4.02 3.59 7.92
N PHE A 10 -3.89 4.04 9.17
CA PHE A 10 -2.77 3.71 10.08
C PHE A 10 -3.19 2.98 11.36
N GLY A 11 -4.50 2.83 11.62
CA GLY A 11 -5.00 2.20 12.84
C GLY A 11 -4.97 3.12 14.06
N ASN A 12 -4.82 4.42 13.87
CA ASN A 12 -4.81 5.38 14.97
C ASN A 12 -6.18 5.48 15.63
N PRO A 13 -6.29 5.48 16.97
CA PRO A 13 -7.52 5.82 17.64
C PRO A 13 -7.99 7.20 17.19
N MET A 14 -9.29 7.33 16.92
CA MET A 14 -9.86 8.64 16.60
C MET A 14 -9.77 9.55 17.83
N ALA A 15 -9.12 10.71 17.68
CA ALA A 15 -9.01 11.71 18.73
C ALA A 15 -10.34 12.48 18.95
N THR A 16 -11.20 12.50 17.94
CA THR A 16 -12.49 13.18 17.98
C THR A 16 -13.63 12.17 18.10
N ASP A 17 -14.50 12.36 19.10
CA ASP A 17 -15.79 11.68 19.14
C ASP A 17 -16.90 12.64 18.70
N SER A 18 -17.75 12.18 17.80
CA SER A 18 -18.91 12.92 17.30
C SER A 18 -19.94 13.23 18.38
N ILE A 19 -19.90 12.54 19.53
CA ILE A 19 -20.77 12.82 20.67
C ILE A 19 -20.33 14.09 21.43
N TYR A 20 -19.03 14.40 21.44
CA TYR A 20 -18.45 15.50 22.23
C TYR A 20 -17.91 16.64 21.38
N SER A 21 -18.11 16.57 20.06
CA SER A 21 -17.65 17.56 19.09
C SER A 21 -18.86 18.11 18.32
N ASP A 22 -19.03 19.43 18.33
CA ASP A 22 -20.04 20.16 17.57
C ASP A 22 -19.59 20.53 16.15
N THR A 23 -18.32 20.25 15.83
CA THR A 23 -17.75 20.58 14.52
C THR A 23 -18.43 19.79 13.40
N GLY A 24 -19.17 20.52 12.55
CA GLY A 24 -19.81 19.99 11.36
C GLY A 24 -18.81 19.59 10.27
N LEU A 25 -19.33 18.95 9.22
CA LEU A 25 -18.55 18.72 8.01
C LEU A 25 -18.35 20.04 7.25
N PRO A 26 -17.23 20.20 6.50
CA PRO A 26 -17.05 21.35 5.63
C PRO A 26 -18.25 21.54 4.69
N THR A 27 -18.87 22.71 4.75
CA THR A 27 -19.96 23.13 3.88
C THR A 27 -19.64 24.52 3.32
N TYR A 28 -20.06 24.76 2.09
CA TYR A 28 -19.91 26.07 1.48
C TYR A 28 -20.86 27.07 2.14
N VAL A 29 -20.31 28.22 2.57
CA VAL A 29 -21.06 29.36 3.07
C VAL A 29 -20.60 30.59 2.29
N PRO A 30 -21.52 31.38 1.68
CA PRO A 30 -21.14 32.61 0.98
C PRO A 30 -20.36 33.56 1.90
N GLY A 31 -19.22 34.04 1.43
CA GLY A 31 -18.29 34.88 2.20
C GLY A 31 -17.33 34.11 3.12
N GLY A 32 -17.49 32.78 3.25
CA GLY A 32 -16.58 31.88 3.96
C GLY A 32 -15.61 31.14 3.02
N GLU A 33 -15.40 31.65 1.82
CA GLU A 33 -14.57 30.98 0.80
C GLU A 33 -13.10 30.99 1.20
N ASN A 34 -12.42 29.83 1.06
CA ASN A 34 -11.01 29.70 1.46
C ASN A 34 -10.03 30.07 0.35
N ILE A 35 -10.51 30.21 -0.89
CA ILE A 35 -9.69 30.53 -2.06
C ILE A 35 -10.29 31.70 -2.84
N ILE A 36 -9.44 32.39 -3.60
CA ILE A 36 -9.82 33.56 -4.41
C ILE A 36 -10.93 33.19 -5.42
N ASP A 37 -10.82 32.01 -6.02
CA ASP A 37 -11.83 31.47 -6.93
C ASP A 37 -12.99 30.83 -6.16
N LYS A 38 -14.01 31.63 -5.90
CA LYS A 38 -15.19 31.23 -5.12
C LYS A 38 -16.00 30.10 -5.77
N ASP A 39 -16.07 30.08 -7.10
CA ASP A 39 -16.82 29.04 -7.81
C ASP A 39 -16.12 27.68 -7.69
N ARG A 40 -14.78 27.70 -7.75
CA ARG A 40 -13.97 26.50 -7.52
C ARG A 40 -14.05 26.03 -6.06
N ASP A 41 -14.06 26.94 -5.08
CA ASP A 41 -14.22 26.58 -3.66
C ASP A 41 -15.57 25.89 -3.43
N ARG A 42 -16.65 26.47 -3.97
CA ARG A 42 -18.00 25.91 -3.91
C ARG A 42 -18.04 24.52 -4.55
N LEU A 43 -17.50 24.37 -5.76
CA LEU A 43 -17.47 23.10 -6.49
C LEU A 43 -16.77 21.99 -5.69
N ILE A 44 -15.61 22.27 -5.10
CA ILE A 44 -14.85 21.30 -4.31
C ILE A 44 -15.66 20.88 -3.08
N ASN A 45 -16.27 21.84 -2.36
CA ASN A 45 -17.11 21.56 -1.19
C ASN A 45 -18.33 20.71 -1.54
N GLU A 46 -19.04 21.01 -2.64
CA GLU A 46 -20.19 20.24 -3.10
C GLU A 46 -19.81 18.80 -3.49
N ARG A 47 -18.70 18.64 -4.23
CA ARG A 47 -18.22 17.32 -4.64
C ARG A 47 -17.73 16.50 -3.46
N PHE A 48 -17.04 17.14 -2.52
CA PHE A 48 -16.68 16.52 -1.26
C PHE A 48 -17.93 16.07 -0.48
N ALA A 49 -18.96 16.92 -0.38
CA ALA A 49 -20.21 16.60 0.30
C ALA A 49 -20.92 15.38 -0.31
N SER A 50 -20.88 15.23 -1.63
CA SER A 50 -21.48 14.08 -2.33
C SER A 50 -20.89 12.73 -1.92
N CYS A 51 -19.65 12.71 -1.40
CA CYS A 51 -18.98 11.49 -0.97
C CYS A 51 -19.10 11.22 0.54
N GLN A 52 -19.81 12.08 1.29
CA GLN A 52 -19.91 11.98 2.76
C GLN A 52 -20.73 10.78 3.26
N PHE A 53 -21.58 10.21 2.40
CA PHE A 53 -22.47 9.09 2.76
C PHE A 53 -21.70 7.88 3.37
N LEU A 54 -20.43 7.70 3.00
CA LEU A 54 -19.62 6.57 3.43
C LEU A 54 -19.09 6.72 4.87
N PHE A 55 -18.95 7.96 5.38
CA PHE A 55 -18.23 8.21 6.63
C PHE A 55 -18.89 7.62 7.89
N PRO A 56 -20.22 7.63 8.05
CA PRO A 56 -20.86 6.96 9.19
C PRO A 56 -20.53 5.46 9.24
N ALA A 57 -20.60 4.78 8.10
CA ALA A 57 -20.30 3.35 7.99
C ALA A 57 -18.82 3.06 8.29
N LEU A 58 -17.91 3.85 7.73
CA LEU A 58 -16.47 3.74 8.03
C LEU A 58 -16.18 3.98 9.51
N ARG A 59 -16.81 4.99 10.13
CA ARG A 59 -16.60 5.30 11.55
C ARG A 59 -17.05 4.13 12.42
N GLY A 60 -18.18 3.51 12.09
CA GLY A 60 -18.67 2.32 12.76
C GLY A 60 -17.68 1.14 12.68
N LEU A 61 -17.14 0.87 11.49
CA LEU A 61 -16.13 -0.18 11.29
C LEU A 61 -14.83 0.11 12.04
N VAL A 62 -14.32 1.34 11.97
CA VAL A 62 -13.11 1.75 12.68
C VAL A 62 -13.30 1.63 14.19
N LYS A 63 -14.42 2.10 14.75
CA LYS A 63 -14.73 1.93 16.18
C LYS A 63 -14.78 0.46 16.59
N LEU A 64 -15.32 -0.40 15.72
CA LEU A 64 -15.36 -1.84 15.96
C LEU A 64 -13.95 -2.46 15.94
N CYS A 65 -13.14 -2.15 14.90
CA CYS A 65 -11.81 -2.73 14.72
C CYS A 65 -10.77 -2.23 15.72
N LEU A 66 -10.83 -0.96 16.15
CA LEU A 66 -9.87 -0.36 17.07
C LEU A 66 -10.23 -0.52 18.55
N ASN A 67 -11.37 -1.16 18.87
CA ASN A 67 -11.74 -1.43 20.25
C ASN A 67 -10.93 -2.61 20.81
N ILE A 68 -9.85 -2.31 21.52
CA ILE A 68 -8.97 -3.32 22.14
C ILE A 68 -9.63 -3.99 23.36
N LYS A 69 -10.56 -3.29 24.03
CA LYS A 69 -11.17 -3.78 25.29
C LYS A 69 -12.27 -4.80 25.06
N SER A 70 -12.96 -4.73 23.93
CA SER A 70 -14.05 -5.64 23.60
C SER A 70 -13.65 -6.59 22.49
N ARG A 71 -14.04 -7.87 22.60
CA ARG A 71 -13.92 -8.79 21.48
C ARG A 71 -14.85 -8.33 20.37
N VAL A 72 -14.35 -8.30 19.14
CA VAL A 72 -15.16 -7.98 17.96
C VAL A 72 -16.00 -9.19 17.58
N PRO A 73 -17.34 -9.11 17.63
CA PRO A 73 -18.19 -10.17 17.11
C PRO A 73 -18.04 -10.26 15.58
N LEU A 74 -17.42 -11.35 15.11
CA LEU A 74 -17.19 -11.62 13.68
C LEU A 74 -18.46 -11.49 12.81
N PRO A 75 -19.65 -11.98 13.22
CA PRO A 75 -20.87 -11.81 12.43
C PRO A 75 -21.24 -10.33 12.20
N GLU A 76 -21.07 -9.50 13.23
CA GLU A 76 -21.34 -8.05 13.12
C GLU A 76 -20.34 -7.39 12.17
N LEU A 77 -19.05 -7.72 12.31
CA LEU A 77 -18.00 -7.22 11.43
C LEU A 77 -18.31 -7.58 9.96
N CYS A 78 -18.59 -8.86 9.68
CA CYS A 78 -18.91 -9.33 8.33
C CYS A 78 -20.17 -8.67 7.75
N SER A 79 -21.20 -8.47 8.59
CA SER A 79 -22.42 -7.77 8.18
C SER A 79 -22.13 -6.32 7.79
N ARG A 80 -21.39 -5.58 8.62
CA ARG A 80 -21.01 -4.18 8.34
C ARG A 80 -20.10 -4.06 7.11
N LEU A 81 -19.16 -4.98 6.93
CA LEU A 81 -18.30 -5.05 5.73
C LEU A 81 -19.13 -5.27 4.47
N SER A 82 -20.11 -6.19 4.51
CA SER A 82 -20.95 -6.47 3.35
C SER A 82 -21.87 -5.27 3.03
N GLN A 83 -22.44 -4.64 4.06
CA GLN A 83 -23.28 -3.45 3.90
C GLN A 83 -22.52 -2.30 3.24
N ILE A 84 -21.30 -2.00 3.70
CA ILE A 84 -20.52 -0.89 3.15
C ILE A 84 -20.07 -1.15 1.70
N GLU A 85 -19.76 -2.41 1.35
CA GLU A 85 -19.46 -2.81 -0.03
C GLU A 85 -20.65 -2.58 -0.97
N VAL A 86 -21.85 -3.00 -0.54
CA VAL A 86 -23.09 -2.82 -1.30
C VAL A 86 -23.44 -1.34 -1.43
N GLU A 87 -23.33 -0.58 -0.34
CA GLU A 87 -23.64 0.85 -0.35
C GLU A 87 -22.71 1.61 -1.30
N TRP A 88 -21.40 1.35 -1.25
CA TRP A 88 -20.45 1.92 -2.21
C TRP A 88 -20.82 1.57 -3.65
N HIS A 89 -21.00 0.27 -3.94
CA HIS A 89 -21.24 -0.19 -5.30
C HIS A 89 -22.53 0.39 -5.88
N SER A 90 -23.60 0.49 -5.08
CA SER A 90 -24.88 1.05 -5.52
C SER A 90 -24.82 2.54 -5.88
N ARG A 91 -23.93 3.32 -5.25
CA ARG A 91 -23.84 4.77 -5.45
C ARG A 91 -22.72 5.19 -6.40
N CYS A 92 -21.60 4.47 -6.40
CA CYS A 92 -20.38 4.87 -7.10
C CYS A 92 -19.85 3.82 -8.10
N GLY A 93 -20.36 2.59 -8.07
CA GLY A 93 -19.95 1.53 -8.99
C GLY A 93 -18.54 0.99 -8.72
N THR A 94 -17.87 0.57 -9.79
CA THR A 94 -16.51 0.02 -9.82
C THR A 94 -15.46 1.12 -10.00
N LEU A 95 -14.17 0.76 -9.90
CA LEU A 95 -13.10 1.71 -10.19
C LEU A 95 -13.16 2.20 -11.64
N LYS A 96 -13.52 1.31 -12.58
CA LYS A 96 -13.76 1.66 -13.98
C LYS A 96 -14.82 2.75 -14.10
N ASP A 97 -15.94 2.61 -13.40
CA ASP A 97 -17.04 3.58 -13.43
C ASP A 97 -16.60 4.93 -12.85
N CYS A 98 -15.78 4.89 -11.79
CA CYS A 98 -15.18 6.09 -11.21
C CYS A 98 -14.23 6.81 -12.18
N LEU A 99 -13.53 6.08 -13.06
CA LEU A 99 -12.61 6.64 -14.05
C LEU A 99 -13.35 7.19 -15.28
N THR A 100 -14.46 6.58 -15.68
CA THR A 100 -15.28 7.00 -16.83
C THR A 100 -16.29 8.08 -16.43
N CYS A 101 -15.85 9.29 -16.10
CA CYS A 101 -16.75 10.43 -15.96
C CYS A 101 -17.18 10.94 -17.35
N ALA A 102 -18.50 11.08 -17.57
CA ALA A 102 -19.11 11.35 -18.88
C ALA A 102 -18.99 12.83 -19.37
N GLY A 103 -18.27 13.69 -18.66
CA GLY A 103 -18.18 15.11 -18.96
C GLY A 103 -16.74 15.61 -19.13
N LYS A 104 -16.61 16.79 -19.77
CA LYS A 104 -15.34 17.49 -19.98
C LYS A 104 -15.28 18.74 -19.11
N GLY A 105 -14.10 19.09 -18.63
CA GLY A 105 -13.85 20.28 -17.83
C GLY A 105 -13.62 19.99 -16.34
N GLU A 106 -13.21 21.03 -15.62
CA GLU A 106 -12.80 20.97 -14.22
C GLU A 106 -13.82 20.32 -13.28
N PRO A 107 -15.15 20.59 -13.34
CA PRO A 107 -16.13 19.96 -12.45
C PRO A 107 -16.15 18.43 -12.52
N PHE A 108 -15.96 17.88 -13.71
CA PHE A 108 -15.93 16.44 -13.93
C PHE A 108 -14.59 15.83 -13.51
N ALA A 109 -13.49 16.56 -13.70
CA ALA A 109 -12.18 16.14 -13.21
C ALA A 109 -12.13 16.08 -11.68
N VAL A 110 -12.68 17.08 -10.99
CA VAL A 110 -12.79 17.12 -9.52
C VAL A 110 -13.63 15.95 -9.01
N GLU A 111 -14.78 15.69 -9.63
CA GLU A 111 -15.65 14.57 -9.25
C GLU A 111 -14.97 13.21 -9.43
N ARG A 112 -14.37 12.98 -10.61
CA ARG A 112 -13.60 11.76 -10.91
C ARG A 112 -12.51 11.54 -9.87
N ASN A 113 -11.71 12.56 -9.60
CA ASN A 113 -10.57 12.47 -8.69
C ASN A 113 -11.01 12.21 -7.25
N MET A 114 -12.10 12.83 -6.80
CA MET A 114 -12.70 12.57 -5.48
C MET A 114 -13.17 11.12 -5.35
N LYS A 115 -13.92 10.62 -6.34
CA LYS A 115 -14.40 9.23 -6.35
C LYS A 115 -13.25 8.24 -6.35
N VAL A 116 -12.26 8.42 -7.25
CA VAL A 116 -11.09 7.53 -7.35
C VAL A 116 -10.28 7.53 -6.05
N LYS A 117 -10.02 8.71 -5.47
CA LYS A 117 -9.30 8.81 -4.19
C LYS A 117 -9.98 8.00 -3.09
N ILE A 118 -11.29 8.21 -2.91
CA ILE A 118 -12.06 7.55 -1.85
C ILE A 118 -12.18 6.05 -2.14
N TYR A 119 -12.34 5.66 -3.41
CA TYR A 119 -12.35 4.27 -3.84
C TYR A 119 -11.07 3.54 -3.41
N LEU A 120 -9.90 4.09 -3.77
CA LEU A 120 -8.62 3.49 -3.45
C LEU A 120 -8.39 3.40 -1.94
N ALA A 121 -8.70 4.48 -1.20
CA ALA A 121 -8.60 4.51 0.25
C ALA A 121 -9.48 3.45 0.92
N PHE A 122 -10.74 3.36 0.49
CA PHE A 122 -11.71 2.39 0.98
C PHE A 122 -11.30 0.94 0.69
N LYS A 123 -10.86 0.65 -0.54
CA LYS A 123 -10.38 -0.69 -0.91
C LYS A 123 -9.12 -1.07 -0.13
N ALA A 124 -8.18 -0.14 0.08
CA ALA A 124 -6.99 -0.37 0.89
C ALA A 124 -7.33 -0.69 2.35
N PHE A 125 -8.36 -0.04 2.92
CA PHE A 125 -8.88 -0.37 4.23
C PHE A 125 -9.49 -1.79 4.27
N LEU A 126 -10.35 -2.13 3.30
CA LEU A 126 -10.92 -3.47 3.18
C LEU A 126 -9.86 -4.56 3.03
N LEU A 127 -8.84 -4.33 2.21
CA LEU A 127 -7.70 -5.25 2.05
C LEU A 127 -7.05 -5.57 3.41
N SER A 128 -6.88 -4.54 4.25
CA SER A 128 -6.30 -4.72 5.58
C SER A 128 -7.17 -5.65 6.43
N ILE A 129 -8.48 -5.44 6.46
CA ILE A 129 -9.41 -6.28 7.24
C ILE A 129 -9.47 -7.70 6.68
N TYR A 130 -9.64 -7.86 5.38
CA TYR A 130 -9.74 -9.18 4.75
C TYR A 130 -8.46 -9.99 4.90
N PHE A 131 -7.30 -9.35 4.78
CA PHE A 131 -6.04 -10.04 4.98
C PHE A 131 -5.85 -10.48 6.44
N HIS A 132 -6.25 -9.65 7.42
CA HIS A 132 -6.27 -10.07 8.82
C HIS A 132 -7.23 -11.24 9.07
N LEU A 133 -8.40 -11.25 8.43
CA LEU A 133 -9.34 -12.37 8.51
C LEU A 133 -8.75 -13.63 7.86
N SER A 134 -8.07 -13.53 6.72
CA SER A 134 -7.44 -14.69 6.10
C SER A 134 -6.36 -15.30 7.00
N LEU A 135 -5.53 -14.46 7.63
CA LEU A 135 -4.51 -14.91 8.59
C LEU A 135 -5.13 -15.54 9.84
N HIS A 136 -6.22 -14.95 10.36
CA HIS A 136 -6.92 -15.47 11.53
C HIS A 136 -7.50 -16.88 11.30
N TYR A 137 -8.07 -17.10 10.11
CA TYR A 137 -8.64 -18.39 9.75
C TYR A 137 -7.62 -19.41 9.26
N GLU A 138 -6.39 -18.99 8.93
CA GLU A 138 -5.35 -19.87 8.41
C GLU A 138 -5.12 -21.11 9.29
N ALA A 139 -5.05 -20.93 10.61
CA ALA A 139 -4.87 -22.02 11.57
C ALA A 139 -6.17 -22.75 11.96
N LYS A 140 -7.35 -22.27 11.52
CA LYS A 140 -8.66 -22.75 12.01
C LYS A 140 -9.50 -23.41 10.94
N ASN A 141 -9.55 -22.82 9.75
CA ASN A 141 -10.40 -23.23 8.65
C ASN A 141 -9.78 -22.72 7.33
N SER A 142 -9.20 -23.64 6.55
CA SER A 142 -8.55 -23.35 5.29
C SER A 142 -9.49 -22.73 4.25
N ASP A 143 -10.76 -23.12 4.24
CA ASP A 143 -11.74 -22.62 3.27
C ASP A 143 -12.12 -21.17 3.54
N LEU A 144 -12.28 -20.79 4.81
CA LEU A 144 -12.49 -19.40 5.21
C LEU A 144 -11.23 -18.56 4.98
N ALA A 145 -10.05 -19.11 5.28
CA ALA A 145 -8.79 -18.43 4.97
C ALA A 145 -8.67 -18.15 3.47
N PHE A 146 -8.97 -19.15 2.64
CA PHE A 146 -9.02 -19.02 1.18
C PHE A 146 -10.07 -18.00 0.73
N PHE A 147 -11.28 -18.03 1.29
CA PHE A 147 -12.36 -17.09 0.94
C PHE A 147 -11.91 -15.63 1.10
N TYR A 148 -11.25 -15.28 2.21
CA TYR A 148 -10.76 -13.93 2.44
C TYR A 148 -9.52 -13.59 1.62
N LEU A 149 -8.61 -14.54 1.38
CA LEU A 149 -7.48 -14.35 0.47
C LEU A 149 -7.98 -14.09 -0.97
N LYS A 150 -8.99 -14.83 -1.43
CA LYS A 150 -9.64 -14.63 -2.72
C LYS A 150 -10.27 -13.23 -2.81
N LYS A 151 -10.95 -12.75 -1.76
CA LYS A 151 -11.44 -11.35 -1.71
C LYS A 151 -10.30 -10.35 -1.89
N CYS A 152 -9.15 -10.58 -1.23
CA CYS A 152 -7.98 -9.73 -1.40
C CYS A 152 -7.51 -9.73 -2.86
N LEU A 153 -7.31 -10.90 -3.47
CA LEU A 153 -6.86 -11.04 -4.85
C LEU A 153 -7.84 -10.43 -5.86
N LEU A 154 -9.15 -10.51 -5.62
CA LEU A 154 -10.15 -9.84 -6.45
C LEU A 154 -9.97 -8.32 -6.44
N ILE A 155 -9.77 -7.73 -5.26
CA ILE A 155 -9.54 -6.29 -5.14
C ILE A 155 -8.19 -5.90 -5.79
N THR A 156 -7.11 -6.62 -5.49
CA THR A 156 -5.79 -6.23 -5.97
C THR A 156 -5.63 -6.48 -7.47
N THR A 157 -5.89 -7.72 -7.92
CA THR A 157 -5.59 -8.18 -9.29
C THR A 157 -6.73 -7.95 -10.26
N SER A 158 -7.98 -8.13 -9.87
CA SER A 158 -9.11 -8.04 -10.81
C SER A 158 -9.74 -6.65 -10.88
N ASP A 159 -9.64 -5.86 -9.83
CA ASP A 159 -10.30 -4.55 -9.69
C ASP A 159 -9.30 -3.39 -9.87
N ILE A 160 -8.25 -3.30 -9.07
CA ILE A 160 -7.32 -2.16 -9.09
C ILE A 160 -6.25 -2.27 -10.19
N MET A 161 -5.53 -3.39 -10.26
CA MET A 161 -4.41 -3.61 -11.18
C MET A 161 -4.71 -3.28 -12.66
N PRO A 162 -5.90 -3.58 -13.21
CA PRO A 162 -6.18 -3.30 -14.61
C PRO A 162 -6.10 -1.82 -14.99
N HIS A 163 -6.22 -0.92 -14.00
CA HIS A 163 -6.33 0.51 -14.18
C HIS A 163 -5.04 1.28 -13.89
N TYR A 164 -3.92 0.62 -13.58
CA TYR A 164 -2.66 1.32 -13.29
C TYR A 164 -2.16 2.22 -14.42
N SER A 165 -2.31 1.82 -15.68
CA SER A 165 -1.92 2.68 -16.82
C SER A 165 -2.73 3.97 -16.87
N ALA A 166 -4.04 3.90 -16.61
CA ALA A 166 -4.90 5.09 -16.56
C ALA A 166 -4.58 5.97 -15.34
N LEU A 167 -4.33 5.34 -14.18
CA LEU A 167 -4.05 6.04 -12.93
C LEU A 167 -2.66 6.72 -12.91
N LEU A 168 -1.66 6.13 -13.57
CA LEU A 168 -0.26 6.58 -13.51
C LEU A 168 0.22 7.26 -14.81
N GLY A 169 -0.42 6.99 -15.95
CA GLY A 169 0.08 7.39 -17.27
C GLY A 169 -0.68 8.52 -17.96
N GLN A 170 -1.92 8.84 -17.55
CA GLN A 170 -2.83 9.73 -18.30
C GLN A 170 -3.35 10.93 -17.49
N SER A 171 -2.69 11.27 -16.40
CA SER A 171 -3.23 12.20 -15.42
C SER A 171 -2.59 13.60 -15.53
N GLU A 172 -3.44 14.64 -15.49
CA GLU A 172 -3.01 16.04 -15.37
C GLU A 172 -2.31 16.21 -14.02
N VAL A 173 -1.12 16.85 -13.99
CA VAL A 173 -0.16 16.88 -12.87
C VAL A 173 -0.78 17.17 -11.48
N ILE A 174 -1.86 17.94 -11.40
CA ILE A 174 -2.54 18.27 -10.12
C ILE A 174 -3.41 17.09 -9.60
N SER A 175 -3.96 16.28 -10.50
CA SER A 175 -4.74 15.08 -10.16
C SER A 175 -3.86 14.01 -9.51
N ASP A 176 -2.57 13.96 -9.89
CA ASP A 176 -1.57 13.04 -9.33
C ASP A 176 -1.35 13.27 -7.83
N MET A 177 -1.20 14.52 -7.38
CA MET A 177 -0.97 14.81 -5.95
C MET A 177 -2.13 14.39 -5.05
N PHE A 178 -3.34 14.29 -5.61
CA PHE A 178 -4.53 13.93 -4.86
C PHE A 178 -4.77 12.42 -4.80
N ILE A 179 -4.50 11.71 -5.91
CA ILE A 179 -4.78 10.28 -6.06
C ILE A 179 -3.57 9.43 -5.61
N ASN A 180 -2.35 9.84 -5.97
CA ASN A 180 -1.15 9.02 -5.81
C ASN A 180 -0.91 8.54 -4.38
N PRO A 181 -1.10 9.33 -3.30
CA PRO A 181 -0.90 8.81 -1.94
C PRO A 181 -1.77 7.58 -1.62
N ASN A 182 -3.02 7.56 -2.08
CA ASN A 182 -3.91 6.41 -1.86
C ASN A 182 -3.59 5.25 -2.80
N LEU A 183 -3.11 5.55 -4.00
CA LEU A 183 -2.60 4.55 -4.92
C LEU A 183 -1.34 3.86 -4.39
N GLU A 184 -0.39 4.60 -3.82
CA GLU A 184 0.81 4.07 -3.17
C GLU A 184 0.43 3.09 -2.06
N VAL A 185 -0.51 3.46 -1.19
CA VAL A 185 -1.00 2.58 -0.11
C VAL A 185 -1.68 1.32 -0.68
N ALA A 186 -2.52 1.47 -1.70
CA ALA A 186 -3.19 0.34 -2.34
C ALA A 186 -2.19 -0.63 -3.00
N VAL A 187 -1.19 -0.11 -3.72
CA VAL A 187 -0.12 -0.90 -4.35
C VAL A 187 0.75 -1.58 -3.29
N HIS A 188 1.18 -0.85 -2.26
CA HIS A 188 1.98 -1.42 -1.17
C HIS A 188 1.25 -2.61 -0.54
N LYS A 189 -0.01 -2.44 -0.12
CA LYS A 189 -0.80 -3.53 0.47
C LYS A 189 -1.02 -4.69 -0.50
N SER A 190 -1.25 -4.40 -1.79
CA SER A 190 -1.37 -5.43 -2.82
C SER A 190 -0.12 -6.31 -2.88
N ASN A 191 1.06 -5.69 -2.86
CA ASN A 191 2.33 -6.37 -2.92
C ASN A 191 2.63 -7.17 -1.65
N MET A 192 2.27 -6.66 -0.47
CA MET A 192 2.33 -7.44 0.77
C MET A 192 1.50 -8.73 0.66
N ILE A 193 0.30 -8.65 0.07
CA ILE A 193 -0.57 -9.83 -0.13
C ILE A 193 0.06 -10.80 -1.12
N TYR A 194 0.59 -10.33 -2.25
CA TYR A 194 1.25 -11.19 -3.24
C TYR A 194 2.47 -11.90 -2.64
N LEU A 195 3.39 -11.15 -2.02
CA LEU A 195 4.60 -11.70 -1.40
C LEU A 195 4.23 -12.72 -0.31
N SER A 196 3.24 -12.40 0.53
CA SER A 196 2.76 -13.29 1.59
C SER A 196 2.16 -14.60 1.05
N ALA A 197 1.36 -14.53 -0.02
CA ALA A 197 0.80 -15.70 -0.68
C ALA A 197 1.89 -16.54 -1.38
N MET A 198 2.86 -15.88 -2.03
CA MET A 198 4.01 -16.54 -2.67
C MET A 198 4.83 -17.33 -1.66
N VAL A 199 5.15 -16.75 -0.51
CA VAL A 199 5.94 -17.43 0.53
C VAL A 199 5.28 -18.74 0.96
N ARG A 200 3.95 -18.75 1.17
CA ARG A 200 3.21 -19.97 1.53
C ARG A 200 3.25 -21.03 0.45
N VAL A 201 2.94 -20.63 -0.79
CA VAL A 201 2.93 -21.54 -1.94
C VAL A 201 4.33 -22.12 -2.18
N ASN A 202 5.38 -21.30 -2.05
CA ASN A 202 6.74 -21.73 -2.30
C ASN A 202 7.31 -22.60 -1.19
N PHE A 203 6.98 -22.35 0.09
CA PHE A 203 7.30 -23.29 1.16
C PHE A 203 6.60 -24.63 0.95
N MET A 204 5.35 -24.65 0.45
CA MET A 204 4.65 -25.88 0.12
C MET A 204 5.32 -26.63 -1.04
N ILE A 205 5.70 -25.93 -2.11
CA ILE A 205 6.46 -26.50 -3.23
C ILE A 205 7.79 -27.08 -2.73
N PHE A 206 8.53 -26.32 -1.91
CA PHE A 206 9.80 -26.75 -1.34
C PHE A 206 9.62 -28.00 -0.48
N ASN A 207 8.61 -28.03 0.40
CA ASN A 207 8.27 -29.19 1.23
C ASN A 207 7.94 -30.43 0.39
N MET A 208 7.19 -30.27 -0.71
CA MET A 208 6.90 -31.38 -1.62
C MET A 208 8.16 -31.94 -2.28
N ARG A 209 9.12 -31.08 -2.64
CA ARG A 209 10.40 -31.49 -3.25
C ARG A 209 11.33 -32.22 -2.28
N GLN A 210 11.26 -31.89 -0.99
CA GLN A 210 12.05 -32.57 0.04
C GLN A 210 11.56 -33.99 0.36
N ASN A 211 10.38 -34.37 -0.14
CA ASN A 211 9.90 -35.74 -0.03
C ASN A 211 10.77 -36.67 -0.89
N ALA A 212 11.38 -37.70 -0.27
CA ALA A 212 12.22 -38.69 -0.97
C ALA A 212 11.48 -39.36 -2.15
N GLU A 213 10.16 -39.51 -2.05
CA GLU A 213 9.32 -40.13 -3.07
C GLU A 213 8.86 -39.16 -4.16
N HIS A 214 9.21 -37.86 -4.08
CA HIS A 214 8.75 -36.82 -5.00
C HIS A 214 8.95 -37.20 -6.48
N GLY A 215 10.17 -37.65 -6.82
CA GLY A 215 10.49 -38.05 -8.19
C GLY A 215 9.67 -39.24 -8.71
N ARG A 216 9.31 -40.18 -7.82
CA ARG A 216 8.44 -41.31 -8.17
C ARG A 216 6.98 -40.86 -8.31
N LEU A 217 6.48 -40.11 -7.33
CA LEU A 217 5.10 -39.60 -7.31
C LEU A 217 4.80 -38.70 -8.51
N CYS A 218 5.74 -37.86 -8.95
CA CYS A 218 5.58 -37.06 -10.17
C CYS A 218 5.42 -37.91 -11.44
N LYS A 219 5.95 -39.13 -11.48
CA LYS A 219 5.85 -40.03 -12.64
C LYS A 219 4.62 -40.92 -12.59
N GLU A 220 4.29 -41.43 -11.41
CA GLU A 220 3.27 -42.47 -11.23
C GLU A 220 1.89 -41.90 -10.84
N ASP A 221 1.85 -40.82 -10.06
CA ASP A 221 0.61 -40.21 -9.59
C ASP A 221 0.29 -38.91 -10.35
N LYS A 222 -0.64 -39.03 -11.30
CA LYS A 222 -1.13 -37.90 -12.10
C LYS A 222 -1.77 -36.80 -11.24
N LYS A 223 -2.44 -37.15 -10.13
CA LYS A 223 -3.08 -36.16 -9.25
C LYS A 223 -2.02 -35.37 -8.48
N TYR A 224 -1.00 -36.06 -7.97
CA TYR A 224 0.14 -35.43 -7.33
C TYR A 224 0.87 -34.46 -8.28
N LEU A 225 1.16 -34.91 -9.51
CA LEU A 225 1.80 -34.08 -10.52
C LEU A 225 0.95 -32.85 -10.87
N ALA A 226 -0.35 -33.01 -11.09
CA ALA A 226 -1.25 -31.91 -11.41
C ALA A 226 -1.32 -30.88 -10.27
N TYR A 227 -1.42 -31.34 -9.02
CA TYR A 227 -1.41 -30.46 -7.85
C TYR A 227 -0.09 -29.67 -7.73
N PHE A 228 1.04 -30.35 -7.90
CA PHE A 228 2.35 -29.71 -7.90
C PHE A 228 2.48 -28.65 -9.01
N GLN A 229 2.03 -28.97 -10.23
CA GLN A 229 2.02 -28.03 -11.35
C GLN A 229 1.13 -26.82 -11.07
N LEU A 230 -0.05 -27.02 -10.46
CA LEU A 230 -0.93 -25.92 -10.06
C LEU A 230 -0.27 -24.99 -9.04
N LEU A 231 0.43 -25.52 -8.03
CA LEU A 231 1.19 -24.70 -7.09
C LEU A 231 2.25 -23.85 -7.81
N CYS A 232 2.97 -24.45 -8.76
CA CYS A 232 4.01 -23.74 -9.52
C CYS A 232 3.40 -22.64 -10.41
N GLN A 233 2.24 -22.90 -11.00
CA GLN A 233 1.48 -21.89 -11.76
C GLN A 233 1.02 -20.74 -10.86
N VAL A 234 0.52 -21.04 -9.65
CA VAL A 234 0.15 -20.01 -8.67
C VAL A 234 1.38 -19.17 -8.27
N SER A 235 2.53 -19.79 -8.01
CA SER A 235 3.77 -19.04 -7.73
C SER A 235 4.14 -18.12 -8.89
N SER A 236 4.10 -18.63 -10.13
CA SER A 236 4.44 -17.82 -11.32
C SER A 236 3.48 -16.63 -11.50
N CYS A 237 2.17 -16.84 -11.35
CA CYS A 237 1.19 -15.77 -11.52
C CYS A 237 1.29 -14.70 -10.42
N LEU A 238 1.52 -15.09 -9.16
CA LEU A 238 1.75 -14.15 -8.06
C LEU A 238 3.06 -13.38 -8.24
N THR A 239 4.13 -14.03 -8.72
CA THR A 239 5.40 -13.37 -9.04
C THR A 239 5.20 -12.30 -10.11
N ARG A 240 4.51 -12.64 -11.21
CA ARG A 240 4.19 -11.69 -12.28
C ARG A 240 3.33 -10.53 -11.80
N ALA A 241 2.36 -10.78 -10.92
CA ALA A 241 1.53 -9.74 -10.31
C ALA A 241 2.37 -8.77 -9.46
N ALA A 242 3.30 -9.28 -8.65
CA ALA A 242 4.23 -8.47 -7.86
C ALA A 242 5.21 -7.68 -8.74
N GLU A 243 5.77 -8.29 -9.80
CA GLU A 243 6.65 -7.56 -10.74
C GLU A 243 5.92 -6.40 -11.43
N TYR A 244 4.70 -6.66 -11.92
CA TYR A 244 3.89 -5.67 -12.64
C TYR A 244 3.57 -4.45 -11.76
N THR A 245 3.14 -4.70 -10.53
CA THR A 245 2.78 -3.67 -9.54
C THR A 245 4.00 -2.87 -9.05
N ILE A 246 5.14 -3.51 -8.84
CA ILE A 246 6.42 -2.85 -8.53
C ILE A 246 6.86 -1.97 -9.72
N SER A 247 6.76 -2.47 -10.95
CA SER A 247 7.08 -1.67 -12.13
C SER A 247 6.12 -0.49 -12.28
N ALA A 248 4.83 -0.68 -11.96
CA ALA A 248 3.85 0.38 -11.97
C ALA A 248 4.21 1.51 -10.99
N ILE A 249 4.44 1.19 -9.71
CA ILE A 249 4.75 2.21 -8.72
C ILE A 249 6.10 2.91 -8.97
N SER A 250 7.05 2.21 -9.59
CA SER A 250 8.34 2.78 -9.97
C SER A 250 8.21 3.99 -10.90
N LYS A 251 7.13 4.11 -11.68
CA LYS A 251 6.91 5.26 -12.58
C LYS A 251 6.77 6.60 -11.87
N ILE A 252 6.32 6.60 -10.62
CA ILE A 252 6.15 7.83 -9.82
C ILE A 252 7.23 7.98 -8.74
N SER A 253 8.22 7.08 -8.71
CA SER A 253 9.31 7.08 -7.72
C SER A 253 10.21 8.30 -7.79
N ASN A 254 10.29 8.98 -8.93
CA ASN A 254 11.04 10.23 -9.07
C ASN A 254 10.35 11.43 -8.38
N ARG A 255 9.04 11.34 -8.11
CA ARG A 255 8.26 12.42 -7.50
C ARG A 255 7.85 12.11 -6.06
N TYR A 256 7.66 10.83 -5.74
CA TYR A 256 7.19 10.40 -4.43
C TYR A 256 8.21 9.48 -3.76
N TYR A 257 8.71 9.95 -2.61
CA TYR A 257 9.65 9.20 -1.78
C TYR A 257 9.08 7.84 -1.37
N TYR A 258 7.79 7.78 -1.03
CA TYR A 258 7.16 6.53 -0.59
C TYR A 258 7.04 5.52 -1.74
N ALA A 259 6.65 5.94 -2.94
CA ALA A 259 6.72 5.09 -4.14
C ALA A 259 8.11 4.53 -4.40
N TRP A 260 9.16 5.34 -4.24
CA TRP A 260 10.55 4.88 -4.37
C TRP A 260 10.90 3.81 -3.33
N ARG A 261 10.52 4.02 -2.06
CA ARG A 261 10.72 3.02 -0.99
C ARG A 261 9.99 1.72 -1.26
N ILE A 262 8.73 1.79 -1.69
CA ILE A 262 7.92 0.63 -2.05
C ILE A 262 8.63 -0.14 -3.17
N ALA A 263 9.02 0.53 -4.25
CA ALA A 263 9.73 -0.09 -5.37
C ALA A 263 10.99 -0.82 -4.90
N LYS A 264 11.89 -0.14 -4.16
CA LYS A 264 13.15 -0.74 -3.70
C LYS A 264 12.95 -1.88 -2.73
N GLY A 265 12.21 -1.64 -1.64
CA GLY A 265 12.03 -2.64 -0.60
C GLY A 265 11.29 -3.87 -1.09
N GLN A 266 10.27 -3.70 -1.95
CA GLN A 266 9.53 -4.84 -2.46
C GLN A 266 10.25 -5.58 -3.60
N THR A 267 11.08 -4.90 -4.39
CA THR A 267 12.02 -5.59 -5.30
C THR A 267 13.01 -6.45 -4.50
N PHE A 268 13.57 -5.91 -3.41
CA PHE A 268 14.48 -6.66 -2.53
C PHE A 268 13.79 -7.89 -1.93
N LEU A 269 12.59 -7.72 -1.36
CA LEU A 269 11.81 -8.83 -0.83
C LEU A 269 11.48 -9.86 -1.90
N LEU A 270 11.03 -9.43 -3.09
CA LEU A 270 10.71 -10.32 -4.20
C LEU A 270 11.93 -11.16 -4.64
N LYS A 271 13.11 -10.53 -4.75
CA LYS A 271 14.37 -11.23 -5.04
C LYS A 271 14.71 -12.26 -3.96
N THR A 272 14.53 -11.90 -2.70
CA THR A 272 14.80 -12.78 -1.56
C THR A 272 13.90 -14.00 -1.56
N ILE A 273 12.58 -13.79 -1.68
CA ILE A 273 11.60 -14.89 -1.66
C ILE A 273 11.58 -15.71 -2.96
N THR A 274 12.26 -15.26 -4.01
CA THR A 274 12.46 -16.08 -5.22
C THR A 274 13.79 -16.81 -5.21
N SER A 275 14.64 -16.59 -4.19
CA SER A 275 15.88 -17.36 -3.98
C SER A 275 15.61 -18.68 -3.26
N ASN A 276 16.37 -19.72 -3.61
CA ASN A 276 16.32 -21.02 -2.92
C ASN A 276 16.90 -20.94 -1.50
N ASP A 277 17.96 -20.14 -1.31
CA ASP A 277 18.66 -19.97 -0.03
C ASP A 277 17.70 -19.53 1.09
N PHE A 278 16.71 -18.69 0.75
CA PHE A 278 15.69 -18.24 1.68
C PHE A 278 14.87 -19.41 2.24
N TYR A 279 14.45 -20.34 1.40
CA TYR A 279 13.64 -21.49 1.83
C TYR A 279 14.49 -22.51 2.59
N GLU A 280 15.70 -22.79 2.12
CA GLU A 280 16.63 -23.68 2.83
C GLU A 280 16.95 -23.19 4.24
N ALA A 281 17.26 -21.91 4.39
CA ALA A 281 17.60 -21.32 5.69
C ALA A 281 16.42 -21.30 6.68
N ASN A 282 15.18 -21.22 6.19
CA ASN A 282 13.99 -20.98 7.03
C ASN A 282 13.05 -22.20 7.12
N PHE A 283 13.32 -23.29 6.41
CA PHE A 283 12.42 -24.43 6.29
C PHE A 283 11.98 -25.00 7.65
N HIS A 284 12.92 -25.17 8.58
CA HIS A 284 12.66 -25.76 9.90
C HIS A 284 11.69 -24.93 10.76
N ASN A 285 11.64 -23.61 10.56
CA ASN A 285 10.77 -22.71 11.30
C ASN A 285 9.42 -22.45 10.59
N ALA A 286 9.26 -22.93 9.36
CA ALA A 286 8.15 -22.60 8.48
C ALA A 286 6.99 -23.60 8.49
N TYR A 287 6.95 -24.55 9.46
CA TYR A 287 5.95 -25.63 9.49
C TYR A 287 4.51 -25.17 9.28
N LEU A 288 4.11 -24.10 9.97
CA LEU A 288 2.75 -23.57 9.87
C LEU A 288 2.41 -23.08 8.45
N LEU A 289 3.39 -22.55 7.71
CA LEU A 289 3.18 -21.96 6.38
C LEU A 289 2.93 -22.99 5.28
N TYR A 290 3.59 -24.15 5.34
CA TYR A 290 3.37 -25.25 4.39
C TYR A 290 2.40 -26.31 4.89
N SER A 291 1.90 -26.19 6.12
CA SER A 291 0.83 -27.05 6.65
C SER A 291 -0.54 -26.73 6.05
N LEU A 292 -0.74 -25.49 5.59
CA LEU A 292 -1.97 -25.05 4.94
C LEU A 292 -2.08 -25.65 3.54
N LYS A 293 -3.10 -26.47 3.32
CA LYS A 293 -3.33 -27.13 2.03
C LYS A 293 -4.62 -26.63 1.41
N TYR A 294 -4.48 -25.74 0.43
CA TYR A 294 -5.58 -25.41 -0.48
C TYR A 294 -5.89 -26.60 -1.38
N SER A 295 -7.17 -26.78 -1.71
CA SER A 295 -7.61 -27.80 -2.67
C SER A 295 -7.16 -27.45 -4.09
N SER A 296 -7.16 -28.44 -4.99
CA SER A 296 -6.84 -28.20 -6.41
C SER A 296 -7.78 -27.16 -7.03
N GLU A 297 -9.08 -27.22 -6.69
CA GLU A 297 -10.09 -26.27 -7.18
C GLU A 297 -9.80 -24.84 -6.71
N GLN A 298 -9.40 -24.68 -5.44
CA GLN A 298 -9.01 -23.39 -4.88
C GLN A 298 -7.77 -22.80 -5.58
N LEU A 299 -6.77 -23.64 -5.88
CA LEU A 299 -5.57 -23.22 -6.61
C LEU A 299 -5.92 -22.83 -8.06
N GLU A 300 -6.75 -23.61 -8.75
CA GLU A 300 -7.24 -23.29 -10.10
C GLU A 300 -7.98 -21.95 -10.14
N GLU A 301 -8.80 -21.66 -9.12
CA GLU A 301 -9.47 -20.36 -9.00
C GLU A 301 -8.49 -19.20 -8.88
N ILE A 302 -7.40 -19.34 -8.11
CA ILE A 302 -6.35 -18.32 -8.00
C ILE A 302 -5.67 -18.10 -9.35
N VAL A 303 -5.30 -19.19 -10.05
CA VAL A 303 -4.68 -19.10 -11.37
C VAL A 303 -5.61 -18.38 -12.35
N LYS A 304 -6.88 -18.78 -12.41
CA LYS A 304 -7.89 -18.18 -13.29
C LYS A 304 -8.06 -16.69 -13.02
N LEU A 305 -8.14 -16.31 -11.75
CA LEU A 305 -8.27 -14.91 -11.33
C LEU A 305 -7.06 -14.09 -11.79
N CYS A 306 -5.85 -14.57 -11.52
CA CYS A 306 -4.63 -13.84 -11.85
C CYS A 306 -4.43 -13.73 -13.37
N GLU A 307 -4.61 -14.82 -14.11
CA GLU A 307 -4.42 -14.83 -15.57
C GLU A 307 -5.49 -14.05 -16.33
N ALA A 308 -6.73 -13.94 -15.82
CA ALA A 308 -7.77 -13.11 -16.43
C ALA A 308 -7.35 -11.64 -16.55
N THR A 309 -6.52 -11.16 -15.62
CA THR A 309 -5.88 -9.84 -15.67
C THR A 309 -4.55 -9.93 -16.41
N LEU A 310 -3.60 -10.72 -15.93
CA LEU A 310 -2.19 -10.69 -16.38
C LEU A 310 -2.01 -11.06 -17.86
N SER A 311 -2.88 -11.89 -18.44
CA SER A 311 -2.82 -12.24 -19.88
C SER A 311 -2.97 -11.01 -20.78
N LYS A 312 -3.76 -10.00 -20.35
CA LYS A 312 -3.99 -8.75 -21.08
C LYS A 312 -2.78 -7.81 -21.04
N TYR A 313 -1.87 -8.02 -20.09
CA TYR A 313 -0.70 -7.16 -19.85
C TYR A 313 0.61 -7.76 -20.35
N ARG A 314 0.57 -8.86 -21.12
CA ARG A 314 1.75 -9.48 -21.73
C ARG A 314 2.55 -8.51 -22.63
N HIS A 315 1.92 -7.47 -23.16
CA HIS A 315 2.54 -6.42 -23.98
C HIS A 315 2.49 -5.04 -23.33
N SER A 316 2.35 -4.98 -21.99
CA SER A 316 2.27 -3.69 -21.30
C SER A 316 3.60 -2.94 -21.30
N GLU A 317 3.52 -1.63 -21.10
CA GLU A 317 4.65 -0.72 -20.89
C GLU A 317 5.41 -0.95 -19.56
N PHE A 318 4.91 -1.80 -18.68
CA PHE A 318 5.53 -2.12 -17.40
C PHE A 318 6.52 -3.27 -17.57
N CYS A 319 7.74 -3.09 -17.08
CA CYS A 319 8.82 -4.06 -17.21
C CYS A 319 8.56 -5.28 -16.30
N THR A 320 8.93 -6.46 -16.79
CA THR A 320 9.11 -7.65 -15.94
C THR A 320 10.59 -7.75 -15.55
N TYR A 321 10.86 -8.10 -14.30
CA TYR A 321 12.23 -8.19 -13.77
C TYR A 321 12.87 -9.57 -14.03
N GLY A 322 12.11 -10.50 -14.62
CA GLY A 322 12.59 -11.84 -14.96
C GLY A 322 12.58 -12.81 -13.78
N PHE A 323 12.10 -12.40 -12.60
CA PHE A 323 11.95 -13.27 -11.44
C PHE A 323 10.95 -14.38 -11.72
N SER A 324 9.95 -14.15 -12.57
CA SER A 324 9.02 -15.21 -13.01
C SER A 324 9.75 -16.34 -13.74
N LYS A 325 10.73 -16.02 -14.60
CA LYS A 325 11.54 -17.03 -15.31
C LYS A 325 12.48 -17.76 -14.36
N GLN A 326 12.97 -17.07 -13.33
CA GLN A 326 13.80 -17.69 -12.29
C GLN A 326 12.93 -18.66 -11.47
N ALA A 327 11.77 -18.21 -11.00
CA ALA A 327 10.72 -19.01 -10.37
C ALA A 327 10.42 -20.28 -11.17
N GLU A 328 10.12 -20.16 -12.47
CA GLU A 328 9.83 -21.30 -13.35
C GLU A 328 10.98 -22.32 -13.46
N LYS A 329 12.24 -21.85 -13.48
CA LYS A 329 13.41 -22.76 -13.46
C LYS A 329 13.53 -23.54 -12.15
N PHE A 330 13.15 -22.94 -11.02
CA PHE A 330 13.17 -23.62 -9.72
C PHE A 330 12.15 -24.76 -9.62
N PHE A 331 11.10 -24.75 -10.43
CA PHE A 331 9.95 -25.64 -10.31
C PHE A 331 9.90 -26.77 -11.33
N ASN A 332 10.94 -26.91 -12.15
CA ASN A 332 10.95 -27.87 -13.24
C ASN A 332 11.33 -29.27 -12.73
N CYS A 333 10.39 -30.22 -12.70
CA CYS A 333 10.61 -31.62 -12.27
C CYS A 333 11.41 -32.47 -13.28
N GLY A 334 12.12 -31.87 -14.25
CA GLY A 334 12.80 -32.60 -15.32
C GLY A 334 11.85 -33.38 -16.26
N TYR A 335 10.55 -33.11 -16.18
CA TYR A 335 9.53 -33.69 -17.05
C TYR A 335 9.00 -32.61 -17.98
N THR A 336 9.29 -32.70 -19.27
CA THR A 336 8.66 -31.90 -20.32
C THR A 336 7.42 -32.65 -20.81
N PRO A 337 6.19 -32.22 -20.50
CA PRO A 337 5.02 -32.72 -21.20
C PRO A 337 4.96 -32.06 -22.58
N ASP A 338 4.77 -32.85 -23.64
CA ASP A 338 4.65 -32.41 -25.05
C ASP A 338 3.45 -31.48 -25.34
N SER A 339 2.72 -31.00 -24.34
CA SER A 339 1.48 -30.23 -24.53
C SER A 339 1.31 -28.98 -23.67
N VAL A 340 2.34 -28.53 -22.92
CA VAL A 340 2.30 -27.20 -22.27
C VAL A 340 3.54 -26.40 -22.68
N ARG A 341 3.62 -26.09 -23.98
CA ARG A 341 4.37 -24.92 -24.41
C ARG A 341 3.60 -23.69 -23.94
N SER A 342 3.95 -23.18 -22.76
CA SER A 342 3.89 -21.74 -22.56
C SER A 342 4.87 -21.17 -23.58
N GLU A 343 4.38 -20.70 -24.72
CA GLU A 343 5.21 -20.08 -25.75
C GLU A 343 6.07 -19.01 -25.07
N GLY A 344 7.36 -19.30 -25.04
CA GLY A 344 8.33 -18.51 -24.30
C GLY A 344 8.29 -17.07 -24.76
N LEU A 345 8.34 -16.17 -23.77
CA LEU A 345 8.63 -14.75 -23.93
C LEU A 345 9.83 -14.56 -24.88
N THR A 346 9.55 -14.25 -26.14
CA THR A 346 10.54 -13.65 -27.03
C THR A 346 10.92 -12.32 -26.40
N ALA A 347 12.20 -12.22 -26.04
CA ALA A 347 12.77 -10.99 -25.54
C ALA A 347 12.50 -9.88 -26.56
N SER A 348 11.95 -8.75 -26.12
CA SER A 348 12.33 -7.50 -26.78
C SER A 348 13.81 -7.30 -26.45
N THR A 349 14.65 -7.53 -27.46
CA THR A 349 16.08 -7.26 -27.43
C THR A 349 16.26 -5.74 -27.28
N GLY A 350 16.14 -5.24 -26.06
CA GLY A 350 16.20 -3.80 -25.77
C GLY A 350 15.84 -3.38 -24.34
N ALA A 351 15.22 -4.24 -23.52
CA ALA A 351 14.96 -3.92 -22.12
C ALA A 351 16.18 -4.30 -21.26
N THR A 352 17.18 -3.41 -21.20
CA THR A 352 18.07 -3.36 -20.05
C THR A 352 17.21 -3.30 -18.78
N SER A 353 17.54 -4.13 -17.80
CA SER A 353 16.92 -4.17 -16.48
C SER A 353 16.97 -2.79 -15.83
N LYS A 354 16.01 -1.92 -16.11
CA LYS A 354 15.80 -0.68 -15.35
C LYS A 354 15.07 -1.04 -14.05
N ALA A 355 15.72 -1.84 -13.22
CA ALA A 355 15.52 -1.72 -11.78
C ALA A 355 15.96 -0.30 -11.43
N ALA A 356 15.02 0.51 -10.89
CA ALA A 356 15.17 1.88 -10.40
C ALA A 356 16.34 2.70 -10.97
N ASP A 357 16.02 3.73 -11.77
CA ASP A 357 17.00 4.67 -12.32
C ASP A 357 18.00 5.14 -11.24
N PRO A 358 19.32 4.89 -11.38
CA PRO A 358 20.32 5.22 -10.37
C PRO A 358 20.34 6.73 -10.03
N GLU A 359 19.87 7.58 -10.94
CA GLU A 359 19.69 9.02 -10.66
C GLU A 359 18.58 9.28 -9.64
N ILE A 360 17.50 8.49 -9.63
CA ILE A 360 16.41 8.59 -8.63
C ILE A 360 16.93 8.14 -7.26
N ASP A 361 17.75 7.10 -7.21
CA ASP A 361 18.38 6.65 -5.97
C ASP A 361 19.28 7.73 -5.37
N LYS A 362 20.14 8.31 -6.21
CA LYS A 362 21.03 9.40 -5.82
C LYS A 362 20.23 10.60 -5.30
N LEU A 363 19.13 10.96 -5.96
CA LEU A 363 18.24 12.04 -5.53
C LEU A 363 17.72 11.80 -4.10
N TRP A 364 17.11 10.64 -3.85
CA TRP A 364 16.51 10.39 -2.54
C TRP A 364 17.55 10.16 -1.44
N LEU A 365 18.69 9.54 -1.76
CA LEU A 365 19.80 9.41 -0.82
C LEU A 365 20.39 10.77 -0.42
N GLN A 366 20.51 11.71 -1.37
CA GLN A 366 20.90 13.09 -1.07
C GLN A 366 19.89 13.78 -0.16
N VAL A 367 18.59 13.66 -0.45
CA VAL A 367 17.52 14.24 0.40
C VAL A 367 17.58 13.66 1.83
N LEU A 368 17.82 12.36 1.97
CA LEU A 368 17.95 11.71 3.27
C LEU A 368 19.19 12.16 4.03
N SER A 369 20.33 12.28 3.34
CA SER A 369 21.56 12.83 3.93
C SER A 369 21.33 14.25 4.44
N MET A 370 20.76 15.14 3.61
CA MET A 370 20.46 16.51 4.01
C MET A 370 19.52 16.58 5.21
N LYS A 371 18.49 15.72 5.25
CA LYS A 371 17.58 15.63 6.40
C LYS A 371 18.30 15.20 7.67
N HIS A 372 19.21 14.22 7.56
CA HIS A 372 20.01 13.76 8.69
C HIS A 372 20.94 14.87 9.20
N ASP A 373 21.63 15.57 8.28
CA ASP A 373 22.51 16.69 8.61
C ASP A 373 21.74 17.84 9.29
N LEU A 374 20.52 18.13 8.84
CA LEU A 374 19.64 19.12 9.48
C LEU A 374 19.17 18.71 10.88
N LEU A 375 18.89 17.42 11.11
CA LEU A 375 18.54 16.91 12.44
C LEU A 375 19.73 16.97 13.40
N LEU A 376 20.94 16.69 12.92
CA LEU A 376 22.17 16.84 13.69
C LEU A 376 22.49 18.31 13.98
N ALA A 377 22.28 19.20 13.01
CA ALA A 377 22.48 20.65 13.18
C ALA A 377 21.43 21.28 14.12
N GLY A 378 20.18 20.80 14.09
CA GLY A 378 19.08 21.26 14.95
C GLY A 378 19.25 20.91 16.43
N ASN A 379 20.10 19.93 16.76
CA ASN A 379 20.48 19.61 18.14
C ASN A 379 21.64 20.49 18.67
N PHE A 380 22.14 21.45 17.89
CA PHE A 380 23.30 22.29 18.25
C PHE A 380 23.08 23.81 18.09
N GLN A 381 21.85 24.31 18.00
CA GLN A 381 21.60 25.76 17.87
C GLN A 381 20.72 26.35 18.97
N ASP A 382 21.32 26.49 20.14
CA ASP A 382 21.29 27.76 20.89
C ASP A 382 22.52 28.57 20.45
N GLY A 383 22.53 28.97 19.18
CA GLY A 383 23.71 29.52 18.52
C GLY A 383 23.36 30.19 17.19
N HIS A 384 23.28 31.51 17.25
CA HIS A 384 23.07 32.46 16.15
C HIS A 384 23.69 32.02 14.81
N VAL A 385 22.88 31.91 13.75
CA VAL A 385 23.38 31.72 12.38
C VAL A 385 23.14 33.00 11.59
N ASP A 386 24.23 33.73 11.32
CA ASP A 386 24.31 34.75 10.30
C ASP A 386 24.15 34.11 8.91
N ALA A 387 22.95 34.24 8.32
CA ALA A 387 22.72 33.89 6.93
C ALA A 387 23.20 35.04 6.01
N LYS A 388 24.42 34.93 5.49
CA LYS A 388 24.88 35.73 4.34
C LYS A 388 24.60 34.99 3.03
N THR A 389 23.47 35.30 2.39
CA THR A 389 23.34 35.34 0.93
C THR A 389 22.20 36.31 0.53
N PRO A 390 22.34 37.04 -0.59
CA PRO A 390 21.65 38.31 -0.80
C PRO A 390 20.25 38.12 -1.39
N MET A 391 19.22 38.59 -0.68
CA MET A 391 17.90 38.85 -1.26
C MET A 391 17.90 40.21 -1.98
N PRO A 392 17.22 40.34 -3.14
CA PRO A 392 16.95 41.65 -3.72
C PRO A 392 15.94 42.41 -2.82
N PRO A 393 16.09 43.74 -2.67
CA PRO A 393 15.31 44.49 -1.69
C PRO A 393 13.84 44.59 -2.11
N PRO A 394 12.89 44.45 -1.18
CA PRO A 394 11.49 44.76 -1.45
C PRO A 394 11.31 46.28 -1.53
N THR A 395 10.71 46.74 -2.63
CA THR A 395 10.29 48.12 -2.86
C THR A 395 9.26 48.52 -1.80
N VAL A 396 9.59 49.55 -1.01
CA VAL A 396 8.74 50.15 0.01
C VAL A 396 7.73 51.09 -0.65
N GLY A 397 6.43 50.85 -0.41
CA GLY A 397 5.36 51.85 -0.51
C GLY A 397 4.74 52.08 0.88
N PRO A 398 4.24 53.28 1.22
CA PRO A 398 4.16 53.75 2.62
C PRO A 398 2.78 53.56 3.28
N ASN A 399 2.80 53.24 4.58
CA ASN A 399 1.74 53.31 5.60
C ASN A 399 0.47 52.46 5.33
N GLU A 400 -0.02 51.63 6.26
CA GLU A 400 -0.69 52.03 7.50
C GLU A 400 -0.76 50.86 8.52
N GLY A 401 -0.73 51.19 9.82
CA GLY A 401 -1.53 50.49 10.84
C GLY A 401 -0.86 49.39 11.68
N LEU A 402 -0.20 49.78 12.77
CA LEU A 402 0.14 48.93 13.92
C LEU A 402 -1.13 48.41 14.62
N TYR A 403 -1.28 47.10 14.72
CA TYR A 403 -2.07 46.44 15.78
C TYR A 403 -1.23 45.31 16.40
N GLU A 404 -0.77 45.55 17.63
CA GLU A 404 -0.12 44.55 18.48
C GLU A 404 -1.15 43.52 18.97
N LEU A 405 -0.84 42.23 18.83
CA LEU A 405 -1.56 41.14 19.50
C LEU A 405 -0.86 40.82 20.84
N PRO A 406 -1.60 40.63 21.95
CA PRO A 406 -1.00 40.48 23.27
C PRO A 406 -0.37 39.09 23.46
N ARG A 407 0.90 39.08 23.88
CA ARG A 407 1.58 37.92 24.47
C ARG A 407 0.87 37.51 25.77
N GLN A 408 0.19 36.38 25.78
CA GLN A 408 -0.20 35.74 27.05
C GLN A 408 1.00 34.98 27.63
N SER A 409 1.39 35.45 28.82
CA SER A 409 2.38 34.91 29.73
C SER A 409 2.02 33.51 30.22
N ILE A 410 2.94 32.55 30.09
CA ILE A 410 2.90 31.32 30.88
C ILE A 410 3.45 31.67 32.27
N VAL A 411 2.57 31.58 33.27
CA VAL A 411 2.89 31.79 34.68
C VAL A 411 3.74 30.61 35.16
N GLY A 412 4.89 30.92 35.76
CA GLY A 412 5.81 29.94 36.34
C GLY A 412 5.27 29.26 37.59
N PHE A 413 5.72 28.02 37.79
CA PHE A 413 5.72 27.38 39.10
C PHE A 413 7.10 26.75 39.30
N ASP A 414 7.91 27.44 40.11
CA ASP A 414 9.18 26.93 40.64
C ASP A 414 8.89 25.87 41.72
N LEU A 415 9.59 24.73 41.65
CA LEU A 415 9.89 23.90 42.82
C LEU A 415 11.26 23.25 42.63
N ASN A 416 12.26 23.91 43.20
CA ASN A 416 13.60 23.40 43.45
C ASN A 416 13.55 22.13 44.32
N THR A 417 14.04 21.00 43.80
CA THR A 417 14.63 19.92 44.62
C THR A 417 15.75 19.22 43.82
N PRO A 418 16.98 19.06 44.35
CA PRO A 418 18.08 18.46 43.62
C PRO A 418 18.19 16.95 43.87
N GLY A 419 18.33 16.16 42.79
CA GLY A 419 18.88 14.80 42.86
C GLY A 419 18.17 13.74 41.99
N GLY A 420 18.89 13.19 40.99
CA GLY A 420 18.62 11.89 40.38
C GLY A 420 17.94 11.89 39.00
N ALA A 421 18.65 11.40 37.98
CA ALA A 421 18.24 11.25 36.57
C ALA A 421 17.13 10.17 36.33
N PRO A 422 16.70 9.94 35.07
CA PRO A 422 16.30 10.87 34.02
C PRO A 422 14.77 10.81 33.77
N ASN A 423 14.18 11.95 33.41
CA ASN A 423 12.76 12.07 33.13
C ASN A 423 12.38 11.33 31.84
N ASN A 424 11.80 10.14 31.99
CA ASN A 424 10.88 9.57 31.02
C ASN A 424 9.56 10.35 31.15
N VAL A 425 9.49 11.51 30.49
CA VAL A 425 8.22 12.21 30.32
C VAL A 425 7.43 11.39 29.32
N ASP A 426 6.34 10.75 29.78
CA ASP A 426 5.38 10.07 28.91
C ASP A 426 4.89 11.06 27.84
N ARG A 427 5.52 11.01 26.66
CA ARG A 427 5.11 11.77 25.48
C ARG A 427 3.81 11.15 24.97
N VAL A 428 2.69 11.79 25.31
CA VAL A 428 1.40 11.48 24.71
C VAL A 428 1.35 12.10 23.31
N GLY A 429 1.86 11.36 22.33
CA GLY A 429 1.83 11.74 20.92
C GLY A 429 2.56 10.70 20.06
N TYR A 430 1.92 10.26 18.98
CA TYR A 430 2.53 9.38 17.99
C TYR A 430 3.56 10.19 17.20
N ASP A 431 4.85 10.00 17.49
CA ASP A 431 5.93 10.69 16.78
C ASP A 431 6.47 9.89 15.58
N ILE A 432 7.33 10.55 14.79
CA ILE A 432 7.97 9.94 13.61
C ILE A 432 8.84 8.72 14.00
N GLU A 433 9.41 8.68 15.20
CA GLU A 433 10.21 7.54 15.68
C GLU A 433 9.34 6.32 15.98
N MET A 434 8.14 6.53 16.54
CA MET A 434 7.12 5.48 16.64
C MET A 434 6.63 5.04 15.26
N SER A 435 6.47 5.95 14.30
CA SER A 435 6.11 5.59 12.92
C SER A 435 7.18 4.72 12.25
N ASN A 436 8.46 4.97 12.54
CA ASN A 436 9.58 4.16 12.04
C ASN A 436 9.62 2.77 12.68
N LYS A 437 9.19 2.59 13.94
CA LYS A 437 9.11 1.26 14.59
C LYS A 437 8.06 0.33 13.97
N PHE A 438 7.07 0.87 13.25
CA PHE A 438 6.04 0.11 12.55
C PHE A 438 6.24 0.06 11.03
N ASP A 439 7.35 0.62 10.55
CA ASP A 439 7.69 0.67 9.14
C ASP A 439 8.48 -0.58 8.77
N MET A 440 7.90 -1.51 7.99
CA MET A 440 8.61 -2.75 7.62
C MET A 440 9.92 -2.50 6.85
N PHE A 441 10.13 -1.30 6.32
CA PHE A 441 11.35 -0.92 5.63
C PHE A 441 12.42 -0.32 6.56
N SER A 442 12.12 -0.06 7.84
CA SER A 442 13.14 0.37 8.83
C SER A 442 14.11 -0.75 9.18
N ASP A 443 13.62 -1.98 9.17
CA ASP A 443 14.35 -3.18 9.61
C ASP A 443 15.06 -3.89 8.44
N LEU A 444 14.82 -3.44 7.20
CA LEU A 444 15.48 -4.01 6.05
C LEU A 444 16.90 -3.44 5.92
N PRO A 445 17.90 -4.27 5.62
CA PRO A 445 19.29 -3.83 5.54
C PRO A 445 19.46 -2.82 4.40
N PHE A 446 19.54 -1.53 4.78
CA PHE A 446 19.59 -0.41 3.83
C PHE A 446 20.75 -0.57 2.84
N ASP A 447 21.92 -1.01 3.31
CA ASP A 447 23.11 -1.28 2.47
C ASP A 447 22.88 -2.38 1.43
N GLN A 448 22.03 -3.38 1.72
CA GLN A 448 21.74 -4.46 0.79
C GLN A 448 20.66 -4.09 -0.24
N MET A 449 19.87 -3.03 0.01
CA MET A 449 18.89 -2.53 -0.96
C MET A 449 19.51 -1.77 -2.14
N PHE A 450 20.71 -1.23 -1.98
CA PHE A 450 21.37 -0.36 -2.97
C PHE A 450 22.56 -0.99 -3.68
N ASN A 451 23.02 -2.18 -3.26
CA ASN A 451 24.09 -2.93 -3.92
C ASN A 451 23.55 -3.78 -5.09
N PHE A 452 22.95 -3.12 -6.10
CA PHE A 452 22.44 -3.78 -7.31
C PHE A 452 22.93 -3.12 -8.59
#